data_AF-A0A924KXQ0-F1
#
_entry.id   AF-A0A924KXQ0-F1
#
_cell.length_a   1.000
_cell.length_b   1.000
_cell.length_c   1.000
_cell.angle_alpha   90.00
_cell.angle_beta   90.00
_cell.angle_gamma   90.00
#
_symmetry.space_group_name_H-M   'P 1'
#
loop_
_entity.id
_entity.type
_entity.pdbx_description
1 polymer ?
#
loop_
_entity_poly.entity_id
_entity_poly.type
_entity_poly.pdbx_seq_one_letter_code
_entity_poly.pdbx_strand_id
1 'polypeptide(L)'
;RFFDASGYANNATYANTANTANTANTTNTSPPLTEVDDDALKRVANALTTRGASMLQLDLVGLAASVKQVPWVREATIRRQFPSTIVVAIEEHKPVAHWVVAVAQESQTTETSTLVNSFGDVFSATITDDRRDQLPKLAGPEGSSVEVLTRYAALLAPLKLIDRAPKSVVMTPRRAWQVKLDNGIAIELGRAEVDERIARFIRTYPELPALQVVDAVVDMRYQSGLTIRNANTIAIRSGSKLTKSAQAKKPTA
;
A
#
# COMPACT_ATOMS: atom_id res chain seq x y z
N ARG A 1 -1.18 -14.63 2.40
CA ARG A 1 -0.17 -13.86 3.16
C ARG A 1 1.06 -13.74 2.27
N PHE A 2 1.49 -12.52 1.91
CA PHE A 2 2.50 -12.29 0.88
C PHE A 2 3.92 -12.02 1.43
N PHE A 3 4.05 -11.70 2.71
CA PHE A 3 5.30 -11.35 3.39
C PHE A 3 5.40 -12.09 4.75
N ASP A 4 6.61 -12.42 5.22
CA ASP A 4 6.84 -13.29 6.39
C ASP A 4 6.11 -12.81 7.66
N ALA A 5 5.57 -13.79 8.38
CA ALA A 5 4.60 -13.72 9.47
C ALA A 5 5.22 -13.68 10.89
N SER A 6 6.48 -13.28 11.03
CA SER A 6 7.17 -13.19 12.33
C SER A 6 6.75 -11.92 13.10
N GLY A 7 5.69 -12.04 13.93
CA GLY A 7 5.19 -10.98 14.84
C GLY A 7 3.75 -10.49 14.60
N TYR A 8 2.76 -11.39 14.46
CA TYR A 8 1.41 -11.10 13.89
C TYR A 8 0.22 -11.34 14.83
N ALA A 9 0.39 -11.20 16.13
CA ALA A 9 -0.74 -11.11 17.06
C ALA A 9 -0.35 -10.14 18.19
N ASN A 10 -0.83 -8.91 18.09
CA ASN A 10 -0.66 -7.93 19.16
C ASN A 10 -1.92 -8.00 20.04
N ASN A 11 -1.88 -8.83 21.08
CA ASN A 11 -2.98 -8.97 22.03
C ASN A 11 -3.01 -7.79 23.02
N ALA A 12 -3.61 -6.67 22.64
CA ALA A 12 -3.92 -5.65 23.63
C ALA A 12 -4.98 -6.19 24.64
N THR A 13 -4.89 -5.79 25.90
CA THR A 13 -5.88 -6.18 26.93
C THR A 13 -6.37 -4.91 27.63
N TYR A 14 -7.59 -4.48 27.32
CA TYR A 14 -8.19 -3.29 27.93
C TYR A 14 -9.24 -3.68 28.97
N ALA A 15 -8.95 -3.43 30.25
CA ALA A 15 -9.94 -3.54 31.31
C ALA A 15 -10.92 -2.35 31.25
N ASN A 16 -12.23 -2.62 31.34
CA ASN A 16 -13.23 -1.56 31.46
C ASN A 16 -13.48 -1.24 32.94
N THR A 17 -13.23 0.01 33.33
CA THR A 17 -13.41 0.53 34.71
C THR A 17 -14.81 1.13 34.95
N ALA A 18 -15.82 0.72 34.18
CA ALA A 18 -17.19 1.25 34.33
C ALA A 18 -17.97 0.71 35.55
N ASN A 19 -17.34 -0.05 36.45
CA ASN A 19 -17.94 -0.40 37.74
C ASN A 19 -16.98 -0.06 38.88
N THR A 20 -17.49 0.73 39.82
CA THR A 20 -16.82 1.49 40.87
C THR A 20 -15.85 0.66 41.73
N ALA A 21 -14.75 1.30 42.13
CA ALA A 21 -13.80 0.86 43.15
C ALA A 21 -12.95 -0.38 42.84
N ASN A 22 -12.02 -0.27 41.89
CA ASN A 22 -10.68 -0.82 42.10
C ASN A 22 -9.67 -0.24 41.10
N THR A 23 -8.74 0.52 41.65
CA THR A 23 -7.48 0.92 41.03
C THR A 23 -6.64 -0.34 40.74
N ALA A 24 -5.83 -0.27 39.69
CA ALA A 24 -4.70 -1.16 39.39
C ALA A 24 -5.01 -2.49 38.67
N ASN A 25 -4.65 -2.51 37.38
CA ASN A 25 -3.74 -3.47 36.73
C ASN A 25 -4.19 -3.82 35.31
N THR A 26 -3.90 -2.91 34.37
CA THR A 26 -3.73 -3.25 32.96
C THR A 26 -2.40 -4.00 32.79
N THR A 27 -2.40 -5.31 32.97
CA THR A 27 -1.27 -6.16 32.58
C THR A 27 -1.34 -6.45 31.08
N ASN A 28 -0.75 -5.54 30.30
CA ASN A 28 -0.44 -5.75 28.90
C ASN A 28 0.61 -6.86 28.79
N THR A 29 0.26 -8.00 28.19
CA THR A 29 1.18 -9.11 27.89
C THR A 29 1.43 -9.28 26.39
N SER A 30 1.32 -8.19 25.63
CA SER A 30 1.59 -8.14 24.19
C SER A 30 2.67 -7.10 23.89
N PRO A 31 3.48 -7.29 22.82
CA PRO A 31 4.30 -6.21 22.29
C PRO A 31 3.44 -4.95 22.07
N PRO A 32 4.02 -3.75 22.28
CA PRO A 32 3.28 -2.50 22.19
C PRO A 32 2.70 -2.31 20.78
N LEU A 33 1.44 -1.87 20.71
CA LEU A 33 0.83 -1.38 19.47
C LEU A 33 1.69 -0.21 18.97
N THR A 34 2.05 -0.23 17.69
CA THR A 34 2.98 0.77 17.14
C THR A 34 2.23 1.98 16.58
N GLU A 35 1.01 1.78 16.06
CA GLU A 35 0.30 2.79 15.28
C GLU A 35 -1.08 3.13 15.85
N VAL A 36 -1.67 2.25 16.66
CA VAL A 36 -2.98 2.50 17.27
C VAL A 36 -2.81 3.21 18.62
N ASP A 37 -3.34 4.44 18.71
CA ASP A 37 -3.42 5.20 19.97
C ASP A 37 -4.35 4.49 20.98
N ASP A 38 -3.77 4.05 22.10
CA ASP A 38 -4.48 3.40 23.20
C ASP A 38 -5.64 4.26 23.74
N ASP A 39 -5.52 5.59 23.70
CA ASP A 39 -6.57 6.48 24.17
C ASP A 39 -7.73 6.57 23.19
N ALA A 40 -7.49 6.39 21.88
CA ALA A 40 -8.54 6.27 20.88
C ALA A 40 -9.36 5.00 21.10
N LEU A 41 -8.72 3.88 21.41
CA LEU A 41 -9.38 2.61 21.71
C LEU A 41 -10.22 2.68 22.99
N LYS A 42 -9.68 3.31 24.06
CA LYS A 42 -10.44 3.55 25.30
C LYS A 42 -11.66 4.45 25.05
N ARG A 43 -11.55 5.49 24.22
CA ARG A 43 -12.70 6.34 23.86
C ARG A 43 -13.81 5.55 23.18
N VAL A 44 -13.46 4.71 22.19
CA VAL A 44 -14.41 3.84 21.48
C VAL A 44 -15.07 2.84 22.45
N ALA A 45 -14.27 2.20 23.31
CA ALA A 45 -14.77 1.23 24.28
C ALA A 45 -15.66 1.87 25.36
N ASN A 46 -15.28 3.04 25.86
CA ASN A 46 -16.04 3.77 26.87
C ASN A 46 -17.37 4.28 26.29
N ALA A 47 -17.38 4.86 25.09
CA ALA A 47 -18.60 5.37 24.44
C ALA A 47 -19.71 4.31 24.30
N LEU A 48 -19.33 3.03 24.16
CA LEU A 48 -20.27 1.93 24.00
C LEU A 48 -20.68 1.27 25.33
N THR A 49 -20.00 1.61 26.43
CA THR A 49 -20.28 1.07 27.77
C THR A 49 -21.00 2.05 28.69
N THR A 50 -21.08 3.35 28.34
CA THR A 50 -21.74 4.42 29.13
C THR A 50 -23.27 4.29 29.29
N ARG A 51 -23.91 3.21 28.80
CA ARG A 51 -25.37 3.02 28.93
C ARG A 51 -25.81 2.19 30.15
N GLY A 52 -24.95 2.00 31.16
CA GLY A 52 -25.31 1.19 32.33
C GLY A 52 -25.68 -0.26 31.98
N ALA A 53 -25.26 -0.72 30.81
CA ALA A 53 -25.60 -2.04 30.30
C ALA A 53 -24.86 -3.10 31.12
N SER A 54 -25.60 -4.10 31.61
CA SER A 54 -25.03 -5.27 32.24
C SER A 54 -23.97 -5.89 31.32
N MET A 55 -22.82 -6.31 31.88
CA MET A 55 -21.77 -7.00 31.11
C MET A 55 -22.32 -8.20 30.35
N LEU A 56 -23.41 -8.80 30.83
CA LEU A 56 -24.10 -9.90 30.16
C LEU A 56 -24.79 -9.48 28.86
N GLN A 57 -25.27 -8.24 28.78
CA GLN A 57 -26.05 -7.69 27.66
C GLN A 57 -25.21 -6.88 26.64
N LEU A 58 -23.90 -6.73 26.88
CA LEU A 58 -23.03 -5.98 25.97
C LEU A 58 -22.88 -6.69 24.61
N ASP A 59 -23.24 -6.01 23.53
CA ASP A 59 -22.99 -6.49 22.17
C ASP A 59 -21.49 -6.41 21.82
N LEU A 60 -20.82 -7.55 21.93
CA LEU A 60 -19.40 -7.68 21.61
C LEU A 60 -19.13 -7.55 20.11
N VAL A 61 -20.09 -7.93 19.26
CA VAL A 61 -19.94 -7.89 17.81
C VAL A 61 -20.00 -6.44 17.33
N GLY A 62 -20.99 -5.67 17.79
CA GLY A 62 -21.06 -4.24 17.53
C GLY A 62 -19.86 -3.46 18.06
N LEU A 63 -19.33 -3.85 19.23
CA LEU A 63 -18.13 -3.25 19.80
C LEU A 63 -16.89 -3.56 18.94
N ALA A 64 -16.70 -4.81 18.52
CA ALA A 64 -15.59 -5.20 17.65
C ALA A 64 -15.66 -4.48 16.29
N ALA A 65 -16.87 -4.37 15.72
CA ALA A 65 -17.10 -3.61 14.48
C ALA A 65 -16.76 -2.12 14.63
N SER A 66 -17.02 -1.53 15.80
CA SER A 66 -16.68 -0.14 16.10
C SER A 66 -15.17 0.07 16.24
N VAL A 67 -14.47 -0.87 16.91
CA VAL A 67 -13.01 -0.83 17.02
C VAL A 67 -12.34 -0.96 15.65
N LYS A 68 -12.89 -1.77 14.75
CA LYS A 68 -12.43 -1.88 13.35
C LYS A 68 -12.58 -0.59 12.52
N GLN A 69 -13.33 0.41 12.99
CA GLN A 69 -13.40 1.71 12.29
C GLN A 69 -12.13 2.56 12.48
N VAL A 70 -11.26 2.19 13.42
CA VAL A 70 -9.97 2.85 13.60
C VAL A 70 -9.07 2.51 12.39
N PRO A 71 -8.52 3.50 11.67
CA PRO A 71 -7.79 3.30 10.41
C PRO A 71 -6.70 2.22 10.41
N TRP A 72 -5.98 2.07 11.53
CA TRP A 72 -4.87 1.15 11.66
C TRP A 72 -5.27 -0.25 12.10
N VAL A 73 -6.54 -0.48 12.47
CA VAL A 73 -7.06 -1.76 12.93
C VAL A 73 -7.57 -2.59 11.76
N ARG A 74 -6.88 -3.69 11.45
CA ARG A 74 -7.30 -4.67 10.44
C ARG A 74 -8.35 -5.62 11.00
N GLU A 75 -8.06 -6.17 12.17
CA GLU A 75 -8.96 -7.09 12.85
C GLU A 75 -9.05 -6.74 14.34
N ALA A 76 -10.25 -6.91 14.91
CA ALA A 76 -10.50 -6.73 16.32
C ALA A 76 -11.37 -7.89 16.79
N THR A 77 -10.90 -8.60 17.81
CA THR A 77 -11.63 -9.68 18.47
C THR A 77 -11.85 -9.31 19.92
N ILE A 78 -13.12 -9.32 20.35
CA ILE A 78 -13.48 -8.95 21.70
C ILE A 78 -14.10 -10.16 22.40
N ARG A 79 -13.55 -10.48 23.56
CA ARG A 79 -14.04 -11.57 24.41
C ARG A 79 -14.25 -11.09 25.82
N ARG A 80 -15.16 -11.76 26.52
CA ARG A 80 -15.38 -11.54 27.95
C ARG A 80 -14.39 -12.38 28.76
N GLN A 81 -13.94 -11.81 29.86
CA GLN A 81 -13.16 -12.48 30.88
C GLN A 81 -13.81 -12.19 32.23
N PHE A 82 -14.45 -13.20 32.81
CA PHE A 82 -15.09 -13.07 34.10
C PHE A 82 -14.05 -12.82 35.21
N PRO A 83 -14.40 -12.11 36.30
CA PRO A 83 -15.75 -11.65 36.67
C PRO A 83 -16.18 -10.32 36.06
N SER A 84 -15.26 -9.42 35.69
CA SER A 84 -15.61 -8.07 35.24
C SER A 84 -14.64 -7.48 34.20
N THR A 85 -14.07 -8.30 33.33
CA THR A 85 -13.04 -7.88 32.37
C THR A 85 -13.49 -8.15 30.93
N ILE A 86 -13.09 -7.25 30.03
CA ILE A 86 -13.20 -7.45 28.59
C ILE A 86 -11.77 -7.53 28.05
N VAL A 87 -11.53 -8.39 27.06
CA VAL A 87 -10.24 -8.51 26.41
C VAL A 87 -10.44 -8.22 24.92
N VAL A 88 -9.60 -7.36 24.36
CA VAL A 88 -9.72 -6.85 22.99
C VAL A 88 -8.42 -7.14 22.25
N ALA A 89 -8.35 -8.24 21.50
CA ALA A 89 -7.21 -8.53 20.65
C ALA A 89 -7.31 -7.72 19.34
N ILE A 90 -6.21 -7.11 18.92
CA ILE A 90 -6.15 -6.23 17.75
C ILE A 90 -5.05 -6.69 16.79
N GLU A 91 -5.38 -6.84 15.51
CA GLU A 91 -4.40 -7.00 14.43
C GLU A 91 -4.26 -5.66 13.71
N GLU A 92 -3.06 -5.06 13.76
CA GLU A 92 -2.77 -3.81 13.05
C GLU A 92 -2.52 -4.05 11.55
N HIS A 93 -2.87 -3.08 10.72
CA HIS A 93 -2.45 -3.05 9.33
C HIS A 93 -0.93 -2.85 9.23
N LYS A 94 -0.26 -3.72 8.48
CA LYS A 94 1.15 -3.55 8.09
C LYS A 94 1.23 -3.04 6.64
N PRO A 95 1.44 -1.73 6.41
CA PRO A 95 1.45 -1.15 5.07
C PRO A 95 2.67 -1.65 4.30
N VAL A 96 2.43 -2.11 3.08
CA VAL A 96 3.48 -2.56 2.14
C VAL A 96 3.70 -1.54 1.04
N ALA A 97 2.66 -0.82 0.62
CA ALA A 97 2.75 0.14 -0.46
C ALA A 97 1.66 1.20 -0.38
N HIS A 98 1.87 2.31 -1.08
CA HIS A 98 0.80 3.23 -1.46
C HIS A 98 -0.08 2.58 -2.53
N TRP A 99 -1.38 2.76 -2.40
CA TRP A 99 -2.34 2.23 -3.36
C TRP A 99 -3.03 3.36 -4.12
N VAL A 100 -3.04 3.28 -5.44
CA VAL A 100 -3.73 4.22 -6.32
C VAL A 100 -4.72 3.47 -7.20
N VAL A 101 -5.98 3.89 -7.17
CA VAL A 101 -7.01 3.32 -8.05
C VAL A 101 -6.87 3.97 -9.43
N ALA A 102 -6.66 3.16 -10.48
CA ALA A 102 -6.34 3.60 -11.84
C ALA A 102 -7.44 4.41 -12.57
N VAL A 103 -8.58 4.65 -11.92
CA VAL A 103 -9.71 5.48 -12.42
C VAL A 103 -9.95 6.74 -11.59
N ALA A 104 -9.25 6.92 -10.47
CA ALA A 104 -9.36 8.14 -9.68
C ALA A 104 -8.48 9.23 -10.30
N GLN A 105 -9.11 10.26 -10.86
CA GLN A 105 -8.41 11.50 -11.20
C GLN A 105 -7.84 12.09 -9.90
N GLU A 106 -6.56 12.44 -9.94
CA GLU A 106 -5.89 13.20 -8.87
C GLU A 106 -6.69 14.47 -8.60
N SER A 107 -7.15 14.62 -7.35
CA SER A 107 -7.36 15.91 -6.71
C SER A 107 -7.73 15.65 -5.26
N GLN A 108 -6.74 15.43 -4.41
CA GLN A 108 -6.74 16.07 -3.11
C GLN A 108 -5.39 15.85 -2.41
N THR A 109 -4.78 16.94 -1.97
CA THR A 109 -3.84 16.97 -0.86
C THR A 109 -4.62 16.60 0.41
N THR A 110 -5.01 15.33 0.56
CA THR A 110 -5.59 14.83 1.81
C THR A 110 -4.45 14.30 2.66
N GLU A 111 -4.40 14.70 3.94
CA GLU A 111 -3.43 14.18 4.92
C GLU A 111 -3.45 12.64 5.01
N THR A 112 -4.59 12.05 4.66
CA THR A 112 -4.82 10.61 4.63
C THR A 112 -4.31 9.98 3.32
N SER A 113 -3.47 8.95 3.46
CA SER A 113 -2.93 8.19 2.33
C SER A 113 -3.67 6.88 2.16
N THR A 114 -3.95 6.50 0.93
CA THR A 114 -4.48 5.16 0.62
C THR A 114 -3.32 4.18 0.52
N LEU A 115 -3.38 3.13 1.33
CA LEU A 115 -2.33 2.14 1.52
C LEU A 115 -2.87 0.75 1.24
N VAL A 116 -1.99 -0.17 0.86
CA VAL A 116 -2.28 -1.60 0.80
C VAL A 116 -1.41 -2.34 1.80
N ASN A 117 -2.02 -3.22 2.58
CA ASN A 117 -1.33 -4.01 3.59
C ASN A 117 -0.71 -5.31 2.99
N SER A 118 -0.02 -6.08 3.83
CA SER A 118 0.59 -7.38 3.45
C SER A 118 -0.39 -8.50 3.10
N PHE A 119 -1.70 -8.28 3.27
CA PHE A 119 -2.78 -9.19 2.87
C PHE A 119 -3.43 -8.77 1.54
N GLY A 120 -3.17 -7.56 1.06
CA GLY A 120 -3.81 -6.98 -0.12
C GLY A 120 -5.06 -6.15 0.19
N ASP A 121 -5.38 -5.92 1.47
CA ASP A 121 -6.48 -5.04 1.86
C ASP A 121 -6.05 -3.58 1.68
N VAL A 122 -6.94 -2.79 1.10
CA VAL A 122 -6.76 -1.35 0.92
C VAL A 122 -7.38 -0.63 2.10
N PHE A 123 -6.62 0.26 2.74
CA PHE A 123 -7.07 1.05 3.88
C PHE A 123 -6.51 2.48 3.80
N SER A 124 -7.16 3.42 4.49
CA SER A 124 -6.79 4.83 4.48
C SER A 124 -6.27 5.22 5.85
N ALA A 125 -5.01 5.66 5.94
CA ALA A 125 -4.40 6.07 7.19
C ALA A 125 -3.43 7.25 7.00
N THR A 126 -3.17 7.99 8.07
CA THR A 126 -2.14 9.03 8.11
C THR A 126 -0.81 8.39 8.47
N ILE A 127 0.24 8.62 7.67
CA ILE A 127 1.60 8.13 7.90
C ILE A 127 2.58 9.29 7.95
N THR A 128 3.69 9.12 8.66
CA THR A 128 4.80 10.08 8.66
C THR A 128 5.45 10.18 7.28
N ASP A 129 6.01 11.35 6.96
CA ASP A 129 6.61 11.61 5.65
C ASP A 129 7.83 10.71 5.37
N ASP A 130 8.66 10.43 6.37
CA ASP A 130 9.81 9.53 6.20
C ASP A 130 9.40 8.12 5.77
N ARG A 131 8.29 7.61 6.32
CA ARG A 131 7.75 6.30 5.95
C ARG A 131 7.05 6.35 4.60
N ARG A 132 6.39 7.46 4.30
CA ARG A 132 5.73 7.71 3.01
C ARG A 132 6.69 7.56 1.84
N ASP A 133 7.92 8.05 1.96
CA ASP A 133 8.92 8.06 0.88
C ASP A 133 9.60 6.68 0.67
N GLN A 134 9.55 5.81 1.68
CA GLN A 134 10.12 4.47 1.61
C GLN A 134 9.20 3.47 0.90
N LEU A 135 7.89 3.69 0.96
CA LEU A 135 6.90 2.76 0.40
C LEU A 135 6.82 2.88 -1.13
N PRO A 136 6.81 1.75 -1.86
CA PRO A 136 6.56 1.74 -3.30
C PRO A 136 5.12 2.17 -3.62
N LYS A 137 4.87 2.52 -4.89
CA LYS A 137 3.53 2.88 -5.39
C LYS A 137 2.93 1.76 -6.23
N LEU A 138 1.85 1.17 -5.75
CA LEU A 138 1.07 0.17 -6.46
C LEU A 138 -0.21 0.80 -7.00
N ALA A 139 -0.54 0.50 -8.26
CA ALA A 139 -1.76 1.01 -8.87
C ALA A 139 -2.48 -0.05 -9.70
N GLY A 140 -3.80 0.01 -9.69
CA GLY A 140 -4.63 -0.94 -10.43
C GLY A 140 -6.10 -0.54 -10.46
N PRO A 141 -6.92 -1.21 -11.28
CA PRO A 141 -8.38 -1.09 -11.21
C PRO A 141 -8.91 -1.44 -9.81
N GLU A 142 -10.13 -1.02 -9.52
CA GLU A 142 -10.80 -1.42 -8.29
C GLU A 142 -10.85 -2.95 -8.15
N GLY A 143 -10.62 -3.45 -6.93
CA GLY A 143 -10.58 -4.89 -6.63
C GLY A 143 -9.31 -5.63 -7.06
N SER A 144 -8.30 -4.93 -7.63
CA SER A 144 -7.07 -5.58 -8.11
C SER A 144 -5.86 -5.50 -7.18
N SER A 145 -6.03 -4.97 -5.97
CA SER A 145 -4.94 -4.77 -5.01
C SER A 145 -4.14 -6.04 -4.73
N VAL A 146 -4.82 -7.17 -4.55
CA VAL A 146 -4.20 -8.49 -4.32
C VAL A 146 -3.36 -8.92 -5.52
N GLU A 147 -3.88 -8.76 -6.75
CA GLU A 147 -3.18 -9.14 -7.98
C GLU A 147 -1.91 -8.30 -8.18
N VAL A 148 -2.01 -6.98 -7.99
CA VAL A 148 -0.87 -6.05 -8.10
C VAL A 148 0.15 -6.30 -7.01
N LEU A 149 -0.28 -6.55 -5.76
CA LEU A 149 0.62 -6.89 -4.65
C LEU A 149 1.36 -8.21 -4.91
N THR A 150 0.66 -9.22 -5.43
CA THR A 150 1.25 -10.50 -5.82
C THR A 150 2.33 -10.30 -6.87
N ARG A 151 2.04 -9.51 -7.91
CA ARG A 151 3.01 -9.19 -8.96
C ARG A 151 4.20 -8.44 -8.41
N TYR A 152 3.98 -7.44 -7.56
CA TYR A 152 5.05 -6.70 -6.89
C TYR A 152 5.98 -7.64 -6.11
N ALA A 153 5.43 -8.54 -5.29
CA ALA A 153 6.21 -9.50 -4.53
C ALA A 153 7.03 -10.44 -5.44
N ALA A 154 6.43 -10.92 -6.54
CA ALA A 154 7.11 -11.78 -7.52
C ALA A 154 8.27 -11.08 -8.24
N LEU A 155 8.28 -9.74 -8.32
CA LEU A 155 9.35 -8.97 -8.96
C LEU A 155 10.55 -8.70 -8.05
N LEU A 156 10.40 -8.79 -6.73
CA LEU A 156 11.44 -8.42 -5.77
C LEU A 156 12.72 -9.26 -5.93
N ALA A 157 12.61 -10.58 -5.88
CA ALA A 157 13.77 -11.46 -5.97
C ALA A 157 14.46 -11.41 -7.35
N PRO A 158 13.74 -11.47 -8.48
CA PRO A 158 14.38 -11.38 -9.80
C PRO A 158 15.09 -10.04 -10.04
N LEU A 159 14.48 -8.91 -9.68
CA LEU A 159 15.10 -7.59 -9.87
C LEU A 159 16.31 -7.38 -8.95
N LYS A 160 16.33 -8.03 -7.79
CA LYS A 160 17.48 -7.95 -6.88
C LYS A 160 18.75 -8.56 -7.48
N LEU A 161 18.64 -9.50 -8.43
CA LEU A 161 19.78 -10.08 -9.15
C LEU A 161 20.59 -9.07 -9.98
N ILE A 162 19.97 -7.93 -10.33
CA ILE A 162 20.60 -6.83 -11.06
C ILE A 162 20.74 -5.58 -10.19
N ASP A 163 20.65 -5.75 -8.87
CA ASP A 163 20.67 -4.67 -7.87
C ASP A 163 19.68 -3.54 -8.13
N ARG A 164 18.48 -3.92 -8.59
CA ARG A 164 17.35 -3.00 -8.78
C ARG A 164 16.20 -3.38 -7.86
N ALA A 165 15.43 -2.38 -7.45
CA ALA A 165 14.16 -2.57 -6.76
C ALA A 165 12.99 -1.92 -7.52
N PRO A 166 11.79 -2.52 -7.53
CA PRO A 166 10.59 -1.89 -8.07
C PRO A 166 10.11 -0.77 -7.14
N LYS A 167 10.12 0.48 -7.64
CA LYS A 167 9.53 1.65 -6.96
C LYS A 167 8.06 1.85 -7.28
N SER A 168 7.60 1.38 -8.44
CA SER A 168 6.18 1.39 -8.78
C SER A 168 5.79 0.20 -9.63
N VAL A 169 4.60 -0.35 -9.40
CA VAL A 169 3.98 -1.39 -10.24
C VAL A 169 2.55 -0.97 -10.55
N VAL A 170 2.23 -0.89 -11.84
CA VAL A 170 0.95 -0.43 -12.33
C VAL A 170 0.31 -1.50 -13.20
N MET A 171 -0.93 -1.86 -12.86
CA MET A 171 -1.81 -2.59 -13.75
C MET A 171 -2.84 -1.63 -14.35
N THR A 172 -2.89 -1.55 -15.66
CA THR A 172 -3.91 -0.74 -16.35
C THR A 172 -5.28 -1.44 -16.34
N PRO A 173 -6.40 -0.73 -16.60
CA PRO A 173 -7.72 -1.34 -16.79
C PRO A 173 -7.77 -2.44 -17.87
N ARG A 174 -6.83 -2.41 -18.82
CA ARG A 174 -6.67 -3.44 -19.86
C ARG A 174 -5.75 -4.59 -19.45
N ARG A 175 -5.43 -4.72 -18.16
CA ARG A 175 -4.51 -5.71 -17.57
C ARG A 175 -3.11 -5.70 -18.19
N ALA A 176 -2.65 -4.56 -18.67
CA ALA A 176 -1.25 -4.38 -19.05
C ALA A 176 -0.44 -3.89 -17.85
N TRP A 177 0.76 -4.46 -17.70
CA TRP A 177 1.69 -4.20 -16.60
C TRP A 177 2.79 -3.21 -16.99
N GLN A 178 3.08 -2.30 -16.06
CA GLN A 178 4.22 -1.39 -16.12
C GLN A 178 4.94 -1.40 -14.78
N VAL A 179 6.28 -1.36 -14.80
CA VAL A 179 7.12 -1.39 -13.59
C VAL A 179 8.13 -0.26 -13.67
N LYS A 180 8.19 0.60 -12.65
CA LYS A 180 9.25 1.62 -12.51
C LYS A 180 10.26 1.14 -11.49
N LEU A 181 11.54 1.18 -11.84
CA LEU A 181 12.67 0.82 -10.98
C LEU A 181 13.18 2.01 -10.16
N ASP A 182 14.03 1.72 -9.18
CA ASP A 182 14.68 2.69 -8.29
C ASP A 182 15.62 3.68 -9.00
N ASN A 183 16.21 3.29 -10.13
CA ASN A 183 17.03 4.15 -10.99
C ASN A 183 16.23 4.89 -12.07
N GLY A 184 14.91 4.93 -11.95
CA GLY A 184 14.06 5.73 -12.85
C GLY A 184 13.62 5.03 -14.14
N ILE A 185 14.18 3.86 -14.47
CA ILE A 185 13.74 3.08 -15.65
C ILE A 185 12.27 2.67 -15.50
N ALA A 186 11.48 2.90 -16.54
CA ALA A 186 10.12 2.39 -16.68
C ALA A 186 10.07 1.24 -17.69
N ILE A 187 9.64 0.06 -17.26
CA ILE A 187 9.53 -1.15 -18.07
C ILE A 187 8.06 -1.37 -18.42
N GLU A 188 7.76 -1.42 -19.71
CA GLU A 188 6.44 -1.78 -20.21
C GLU A 188 6.40 -3.28 -20.53
N LEU A 189 5.74 -4.06 -19.67
CA LEU A 189 5.66 -5.52 -19.80
C LEU A 189 4.45 -5.97 -20.62
N GLY A 190 3.41 -5.14 -20.74
CA GLY A 190 2.19 -5.51 -21.47
C GLY A 190 1.33 -6.51 -20.70
N ARG A 191 0.45 -7.24 -21.40
CA ARG A 191 -0.61 -8.08 -20.78
C ARG A 191 -0.26 -9.56 -20.61
N ALA A 192 0.66 -10.06 -21.42
CA ALA A 192 0.95 -11.50 -21.56
C ALA A 192 2.45 -11.73 -21.46
N GLU A 193 2.83 -12.96 -21.10
CA GLU A 193 4.22 -13.38 -20.97
C GLU A 193 5.04 -12.46 -20.04
N VAL A 194 4.41 -11.96 -18.98
CA VAL A 194 5.00 -10.94 -18.09
C VAL A 194 6.27 -11.49 -17.44
N ASP A 195 6.24 -12.75 -17.03
CA ASP A 195 7.35 -13.43 -16.36
C ASP A 195 8.51 -13.72 -17.33
N GLU A 196 8.23 -14.13 -18.56
CA GLU A 196 9.24 -14.30 -19.61
C GLU A 196 9.87 -12.97 -20.02
N ARG A 197 9.06 -11.91 -20.08
CA ARG A 197 9.52 -10.55 -20.42
C ARG A 197 10.41 -9.97 -19.33
N ILE A 198 10.04 -10.09 -18.05
CA ILE A 198 10.91 -9.61 -16.97
C ILE A 198 12.21 -10.42 -16.90
N ALA A 199 12.14 -11.75 -17.06
CA ALA A 199 13.35 -12.60 -17.09
C ALA A 199 14.29 -12.22 -18.24
N ARG A 200 13.75 -11.89 -19.41
CA ARG A 200 14.53 -11.38 -20.54
C ARG A 200 15.18 -10.03 -20.23
N PHE A 201 14.44 -9.10 -19.64
CA PHE A 201 14.98 -7.81 -19.24
C PHE A 201 16.17 -7.99 -18.28
N ILE A 202 16.00 -8.82 -17.24
CA ILE A 202 17.04 -9.11 -16.25
C ILE A 202 18.30 -9.67 -16.92
N ARG A 203 18.16 -10.61 -17.86
CA ARG A 203 19.29 -11.20 -18.59
C ARG A 203 20.04 -10.18 -19.45
N THR A 204 19.33 -9.23 -20.07
CA THR A 204 19.93 -8.25 -20.99
C THR A 204 20.42 -6.99 -20.28
N TYR A 205 19.91 -6.68 -19.08
CA TYR A 205 20.24 -5.46 -18.34
C TYR A 205 21.75 -5.20 -18.13
N PRO A 206 22.59 -6.19 -17.79
CA PRO A 206 24.04 -5.99 -17.64
C PRO A 206 24.74 -5.49 -18.91
N GLU A 207 24.21 -5.86 -20.09
CA GLU A 207 24.75 -5.48 -21.40
C GLU A 207 24.34 -4.06 -21.82
N LEU A 208 23.53 -3.36 -21.00
CA LEU A 208 22.95 -2.05 -21.32
C LEU A 208 23.41 -0.98 -20.32
N PRO A 209 24.70 -0.57 -20.34
CA PRO A 209 25.23 0.40 -19.39
C PRO A 209 24.54 1.76 -19.47
N ALA A 210 24.02 2.14 -20.64
CA ALA A 210 23.26 3.37 -20.83
C ALA A 210 22.00 3.44 -19.95
N LEU A 211 21.35 2.31 -19.66
CA LEU A 211 20.18 2.25 -18.79
C LEU A 211 20.54 2.46 -17.31
N GLN A 212 21.81 2.28 -16.93
CA GLN A 212 22.23 2.42 -15.54
C GLN A 212 22.41 3.88 -15.12
N VAL A 213 22.48 4.80 -16.08
CA VAL A 213 22.86 6.21 -15.85
C VAL A 213 21.74 7.20 -16.24
N VAL A 214 20.73 6.75 -17.00
CA VAL A 214 19.71 7.63 -17.57
C VAL A 214 18.31 7.05 -17.37
N ASP A 215 17.36 7.92 -17.03
CA ASP A 215 15.94 7.58 -17.06
C ASP A 215 15.53 7.16 -18.48
N ALA A 216 14.97 5.96 -18.60
CA ALA A 216 14.57 5.39 -19.87
C ALA A 216 13.27 4.61 -19.76
N VAL A 217 12.54 4.56 -20.87
CA VAL A 217 11.39 3.69 -21.04
C VAL A 217 11.80 2.51 -21.89
N VAL A 218 11.62 1.33 -21.34
CA VAL A 218 12.00 0.04 -21.92
C VAL A 218 10.74 -0.73 -22.28
N ASP A 219 10.46 -0.86 -23.57
CA ASP A 219 9.31 -1.64 -24.05
C ASP A 219 9.72 -3.11 -24.29
N MET A 220 9.17 -4.01 -23.46
CA MET A 220 9.39 -5.45 -23.52
C MET A 220 8.28 -6.20 -24.28
N ARG A 221 7.33 -5.49 -24.90
CA ARG A 221 6.14 -6.13 -25.46
C ARG A 221 6.41 -7.00 -26.69
N TYR A 222 7.54 -6.80 -27.34
CA TYR A 222 7.94 -7.52 -28.55
C TYR A 222 8.68 -8.82 -28.20
N GLN A 223 8.36 -9.91 -28.90
CA GLN A 223 8.86 -11.25 -28.55
C GLN A 223 10.37 -11.44 -28.78
N SER A 224 10.97 -10.71 -29.71
CA SER A 224 12.38 -10.88 -30.10
C SER A 224 13.24 -9.63 -29.84
N GLY A 225 12.69 -8.57 -29.24
CA GLY A 225 13.37 -7.29 -29.13
C GLY A 225 13.04 -6.49 -27.88
N LEU A 226 13.85 -5.46 -27.69
CA LEU A 226 13.76 -4.45 -26.63
C LEU A 226 13.83 -3.08 -27.32
N THR A 227 12.87 -2.21 -27.02
CA THR A 227 12.95 -0.81 -27.49
C THR A 227 13.26 0.09 -26.31
N ILE A 228 14.34 0.87 -26.43
CA ILE A 228 14.74 1.87 -25.43
C ILE A 228 14.35 3.26 -25.95
N ARG A 229 13.65 4.02 -25.11
CA ARG A 229 13.32 5.42 -25.35
C ARG A 229 13.88 6.25 -24.20
N ASN A 230 14.62 7.31 -24.48
CA ASN A 230 15.06 8.23 -23.42
C ASN A 230 13.83 8.88 -22.78
N ALA A 231 13.79 8.96 -21.44
CA ALA A 231 12.63 9.50 -20.72
C ALA A 231 12.52 11.04 -20.79
N ASN A 232 13.34 11.71 -21.61
CA ASN A 232 13.15 13.12 -21.98
C ASN A 232 11.80 13.26 -22.69
N THR A 233 10.75 13.51 -21.89
CA THR A 233 9.32 13.65 -22.23
C THR A 233 8.45 12.43 -21.86
N ILE A 234 8.26 12.20 -20.56
CA ILE A 234 6.91 11.95 -20.02
C ILE A 234 6.68 12.94 -18.89
N ALA A 235 6.55 14.22 -19.24
CA ALA A 235 5.72 15.11 -18.43
C ALA A 235 4.29 14.61 -18.61
N ILE A 236 3.58 14.36 -17.51
CA ILE A 236 2.13 14.22 -17.52
C ILE A 236 1.61 15.55 -18.09
N ARG A 237 1.27 15.57 -19.39
CA ARG A 237 0.75 16.75 -20.07
C ARG A 237 -0.68 16.97 -19.60
N SER A 238 -0.84 17.77 -18.54
CA SER A 238 -2.10 18.46 -18.26
C SER A 238 -2.42 19.37 -19.45
N GLY A 239 -3.67 19.32 -19.89
CA GLY A 239 -4.13 19.88 -21.15
C GLY A 239 -3.88 21.39 -21.27
N SER A 240 -3.18 21.77 -22.33
CA SER A 240 -3.27 23.11 -22.90
C SER A 240 -3.13 22.98 -24.42
N LYS A 241 -4.06 23.64 -25.11
CA LYS A 241 -4.34 23.54 -26.55
C LYS A 241 -3.07 23.75 -27.40
N LEU A 242 -2.82 22.82 -28.32
CA LEU A 242 -1.92 23.01 -29.45
C LEU A 242 -2.65 23.81 -30.54
N THR A 243 -2.30 25.08 -30.72
CA THR A 243 -2.38 25.70 -32.05
C THR A 243 -1.02 25.53 -32.73
N LYS A 244 -1.09 24.95 -33.93
CA LYS A 244 0.03 24.54 -34.77
C LYS A 244 0.23 25.61 -35.84
N SER A 245 1.44 26.18 -35.93
CA SER A 245 2.01 26.63 -37.21
C SER A 245 3.51 26.91 -37.05
N ALA A 246 4.30 25.87 -37.35
CA ALA A 246 5.64 26.07 -37.89
C ALA A 246 5.50 26.01 -39.42
N GLN A 247 5.93 27.05 -40.12
CA GLN A 247 6.28 26.92 -41.54
C GLN A 247 7.62 27.59 -41.81
N ALA A 248 8.41 26.85 -42.57
CA ALA A 248 9.84 26.91 -42.65
C ALA A 248 10.36 28.02 -43.59
N LYS A 249 11.55 28.48 -43.21
CA LYS A 249 12.63 29.12 -43.97
C LYS A 249 12.70 28.70 -45.45
N LYS A 250 12.97 29.66 -46.35
CA LYS A 250 13.94 29.52 -47.45
C LYS A 250 14.46 30.91 -47.95
N PRO A 251 15.60 30.95 -48.65
CA PRO A 251 16.60 32.02 -48.59
C PRO A 251 16.74 32.88 -49.87
N THR A 252 17.73 33.80 -49.83
CA THR A 252 18.35 34.56 -50.94
C THR A 252 17.57 35.83 -51.34
N ALA A 253 18.16 37.01 -51.58
CA ALA A 253 19.51 37.41 -51.96
C ALA A 253 20.03 38.60 -51.14
#